data_AF-A0A0A8X9D4-F1
#
_entry.id   AF-A0A0A8X9D4-F1
#
_cell.length_a   1.000
_cell.length_b   1.000
_cell.length_c   1.000
_cell.angle_alpha   90.00
_cell.angle_beta   90.00
_cell.angle_gamma   90.00
#
_symmetry.space_group_name_H-M   'P 1'
#
loop_
_entity.id
_entity.type
_entity.pdbx_description
1 polymer ?
#
loop_
_entity_poly.entity_id
_entity_poly.type
_entity_poly.pdbx_seq_one_letter_code
_entity_poly.pdbx_strand_id
1 'polypeptide(L)' 'MNGFTKTGFYELIYKNERFSFLQYIRKDVICDVCYITLKNVITGETMTFDKSEVRGLKIAVEEANAS' A
#
# COMPACT_ATOMS: atom_id res chain seq x y z
N MET A 1 -12.17 -6.91 -1.27
CA MET A 1 -10.83 -6.96 -0.66
C MET A 1 -10.79 -6.00 0.52
N ASN A 2 -10.92 -6.54 1.74
CA ASN A 2 -10.66 -5.83 2.99
C ASN A 2 -9.13 -5.74 3.19
N GLY A 3 -8.43 -4.94 2.36
CA GLY A 3 -7.01 -5.20 2.05
C GLY A 3 -5.96 -4.25 2.63
N PHE A 4 -6.36 -3.13 3.26
CA PHE A 4 -5.40 -2.21 3.88
C PHE A 4 -5.86 -1.84 5.29
N THR A 5 -5.12 -2.29 6.28
CA THR A 5 -5.16 -1.77 7.66
C THR A 5 -4.19 -0.60 7.79
N LYS A 6 -4.50 0.36 8.67
CA LYS A 6 -3.60 1.49 8.96
C LYS A 6 -2.30 1.05 9.64
N THR A 7 -2.29 -0.09 10.31
CA THR A 7 -1.14 -0.59 11.07
C THR A 7 -0.26 -1.55 10.28
N GLY A 8 -0.74 -2.09 9.15
CA GLY A 8 0.02 -3.00 8.32
C GLY A 8 1.14 -2.32 7.54
N PHE A 9 2.23 -3.07 7.31
CA PHE A 9 3.28 -2.71 6.37
C PHE A 9 3.13 -3.50 5.09
N TYR A 10 3.26 -2.82 3.95
CA TYR A 10 3.03 -3.37 2.64
C TYR A 10 4.28 -3.32 1.77
N GLU A 11 4.39 -4.33 0.91
CA GLU A 11 5.22 -4.27 -0.28
C GLU A 11 4.34 -4.29 -1.51
N LEU A 12 4.67 -3.45 -2.48
CA LEU A 12 3.91 -3.20 -3.68
C LEU A 12 4.81 -3.38 -4.90
N ILE A 13 4.31 -4.09 -5.91
CA ILE A 13 4.93 -4.10 -7.25
C ILE A 13 4.08 -3.23 -8.16
N TYR A 14 4.65 -2.15 -8.68
CA TYR A 14 3.99 -1.19 -9.54
C TYR A 14 4.88 -0.89 -10.74
N LYS A 15 4.36 -1.07 -11.96
CA LYS A 15 5.14 -0.89 -13.21
C LYS A 15 6.51 -1.59 -13.22
N ASN A 16 6.57 -2.81 -12.66
CA ASN A 16 7.79 -3.64 -12.48
C ASN A 16 8.83 -3.10 -11.48
N GLU A 17 8.52 -2.03 -10.75
CA GLU A 17 9.33 -1.56 -9.62
C GLU A 17 8.74 -2.07 -8.31
N ARG A 18 9.62 -2.37 -7.35
CA ARG A 18 9.25 -2.84 -6.02
C ARG A 18 9.39 -1.72 -5.01
N PHE A 19 8.32 -1.49 -4.27
CA PHE A 19 8.27 -0.54 -3.16
C PHE A 19 8.00 -1.31 -1.87
N SER A 20 8.78 -1.04 -0.82
CA SER A 20 8.69 -1.71 0.48
C SER A 20 8.49 -0.70 1.60
N PHE A 21 8.16 -1.18 2.80
CA PHE A 21 7.94 -0.36 4.00
C PHE A 21 6.83 0.69 3.83
N LEU A 22 5.78 0.32 3.09
CA LEU A 22 4.66 1.21 2.81
C LEU A 22 3.59 1.08 3.89
N GLN A 23 3.04 2.20 4.34
CA GLN A 23 1.89 2.25 5.24
C GLN A 23 0.71 2.93 4.55
N TYR A 24 -0.49 2.40 4.74
CA TYR A 24 -1.69 2.95 4.14
C TYR A 24 -2.06 4.31 4.69
N ILE A 25 -2.28 5.29 3.81
CA ILE A 25 -2.85 6.59 4.16
C ILE A 25 -4.33 6.62 3.80
N ARG A 26 -4.64 6.48 2.50
CA ARG A 26 -6.02 6.61 2.00
C ARG A 26 -6.21 5.94 0.65
N LYS A 27 -7.48 5.81 0.28
CA LYS A 27 -7.96 5.34 -1.01
C LYS A 27 -8.90 6.41 -1.56
N ASP A 28 -8.66 6.79 -2.80
CA ASP A 28 -9.49 7.75 -3.53
C ASP A 28 -10.07 7.06 -4.78
N VAL A 29 -11.30 7.43 -5.16
CA VAL A 29 -11.91 7.01 -6.43
C VAL A 29 -12.27 8.27 -7.20
N ILE A 30 -11.63 8.48 -8.35
CA ILE A 30 -11.79 9.67 -9.17
C ILE A 30 -12.07 9.20 -10.58
N CYS A 31 -13.22 9.60 -11.15
CA CYS A 31 -13.64 9.20 -12.49
C CYS A 31 -13.50 7.68 -12.74
N ASP A 32 -14.01 6.88 -11.79
CA ASP A 32 -13.96 5.41 -11.78
C ASP A 32 -12.56 4.77 -11.69
N VAL A 33 -11.50 5.57 -11.57
CA VAL A 33 -10.14 5.08 -11.32
C VAL A 33 -9.88 5.04 -9.81
N CYS A 34 -9.40 3.90 -9.33
CA CYS A 34 -9.10 3.68 -7.93
C CYS A 34 -7.62 3.96 -7.63
N TYR A 35 -7.35 4.94 -6.79
CA TYR A 35 -6.01 5.29 -6.35
C TYR A 35 -5.78 4.88 -4.90
N ILE A 36 -4.55 4.47 -4.57
CA ILE A 36 -4.12 4.17 -3.22
C ILE A 36 -2.91 5.04 -2.90
N THR A 37 -3.00 5.83 -1.83
CA THR A 37 -1.88 6.62 -1.33
C THR A 37 -1.25 5.90 -0.15
N LEU A 38 0.06 5.67 -0.26
CA LEU A 38 0.88 5.00 0.76
C LEU A 38 2.07 5.88 1.13
N LYS A 39 2.53 5.77 2.38
CA LYS A 39 3.74 6.43 2.86
C LYS A 39 4.85 5.41 3.07
N ASN A 40 6.03 5.67 2.54
CA ASN A 40 7.23 4.95 2.94
C ASN A 40 7.64 5.44 4.34
N VAL A 41 7.64 4.54 5.33
CA VAL A 41 7.94 4.93 6.71
C VAL A 41 9.43 5.17 6.97
N ILE A 42 10.30 4.67 6.10
CA ILE A 42 11.76 4.84 6.19
C ILE A 42 12.16 6.19 5.59
N THR A 43 11.68 6.51 4.38
CA THR A 43 12.03 7.77 3.70
C THR A 43 11.09 8.93 4.04
N GLY A 44 9.89 8.63 4.54
CA GLY A 44 8.84 9.62 4.81
C GLY A 44 8.04 10.02 3.57
N GLU A 45 8.43 9.58 2.37
CA GLU A 45 7.80 9.95 1.11
C GLU A 45 6.38 9.38 0.99
N THR A 46 5.49 10.17 0.40
CA THR A 46 4.11 9.77 0.13
C THR A 46 3.91 9.60 -1.37
N MET A 47 3.39 8.44 -1.77
CA MET A 47 3.21 8.05 -3.16
C MET A 47 1.76 7.62 -3.40
N THR A 48 1.25 7.92 -4.59
CA THR A 48 -0.10 7.53 -5.00
C THR A 48 -0.01 6.62 -6.22
N PHE A 49 -0.68 5.47 -6.11
CA PHE A 49 -0.65 4.40 -7.10
C PHE A 49 -2.03 4.22 -7.71
N ASP A 50 -2.10 4.14 -9.03
CA ASP A 50 -3.28 3.58 -9.70
C ASP A 50 -3.35 2.09 -9.37
N LYS A 51 -4.45 1.67 -8.74
CA LYS A 51 -4.64 0.29 -8.29
C LYS A 51 -4.65 -0.69 -9.46
N SER A 52 -5.08 -0.28 -10.66
CA SER A 52 -5.11 -1.15 -11.84
C SER A 52 -3.72 -1.57 -12.33
N GLU A 53 -2.70 -0.75 -12.04
CA GLU A 53 -1.31 -0.97 -12.41
C GLU A 53 -0.49 -1.70 -11.33
N VAL A 54 -1.11 -2.02 -10.19
CA VAL A 54 -0.49 -2.80 -9.11
C VAL A 54 -0.52 -4.28 -9.47
N ARG A 55 0.67 -4.87 -9.64
CA ARG A 55 0.84 -6.27 -10.07
C ARG A 55 1.04 -7.24 -8.92
N GLY A 56 1.29 -6.74 -7.72
CA GLY A 56 1.45 -7.56 -6.53
C GLY A 56 1.39 -6.72 -5.26
N LEU A 57 0.77 -7.29 -4.23
CA LEU A 57 0.71 -6.74 -2.88
C LEU A 57 1.07 -7.85 -1.89
N LYS A 58 2.05 -7.58 -1.03
CA LYS A 58 2.40 -8.46 0.10
C LYS A 58 2.25 -7.69 1.39
N ILE A 59 1.65 -8.32 2.40
CA ILE A 59 1.63 -7.82 3.76
C ILE A 59 2.92 -8.32 4.41
N ALA A 60 3.80 -7.40 4.80
CA ALA A 60 5.09 -7.73 5.38
C ALA A 60 4.97 -8.06 6.87
N VAL A 61 4.02 -7.44 7.58
CA VAL A 61 3.71 -7.69 8.99
C VAL A 61 2.22 -7.44 9.21
N GLU A 62 1.48 -8.49 9.53
CA GLU A 62 0.26 -8.40 10.30
C GLU A 62 0.71 -8.42 11.76
N GLU A 63 0.21 -7.55 12.64
CA GLU A 63 0.47 -7.73 14.08
C GLU A 63 0.13 -9.18 14.42
N ALA A 64 1.15 -9.97 14.74
CA ALA A 64 0.96 -11.28 15.33
C ALA A 64 0.15 -11.01 16.61
N ASN A 65 -1.09 -11.49 16.62
CA ASN A 65 -1.92 -11.43 17.82
C ASN A 65 -1.06 -11.90 19.00
N ALA A 66 -1.00 -11.01 19.99
CA ALA A 66 -0.37 -11.24 21.27
C ALA A 66 -0.82 -12.58 21.89
N SER A 67 0.11 -13.30 22.49
CA SER A 67 -0.14 -14.23 23.59
C SER A 67 0.98 -14.07 24.62
#